data_AF-A0A959F389-F1
#
_entry.id   AF-A0A959F389-F1
#
_cell.length_a   1.000
_cell.length_b   1.000
_cell.length_c   1.000
_cell.angle_alpha   90.00
_cell.angle_beta   90.00
_cell.angle_gamma   90.00
#
_symmetry.space_group_name_H-M   'P 1'
#
loop_
_entity.id
_entity.type
_entity.pdbx_description
1 polymer ?
#
loop_
_entity_poly.entity_id
_entity_poly.type
_entity_poly.pdbx_seq_one_letter_code
_entity_poly.pdbx_strand_id
1 'polypeptide(L)'
;GEVIQPDCTCGAVAYDCPDLLANIGDPCNDGDPCTVNDVIQSDCSCAGTFQDTDGDGTCDEEDLCPGGPEPGTPCDDTDPCTINDMVQADCSCAGTYQDSDSDGVCDAEDLCPGGPEPGTPCDDGNPNTAGETIQADCSCGGGVQGVANVCVQVTAGSDDAEESSGGNVSLTSSDLELVVDGNTQVIGLRFLNHNIPPGAIVVDAR
;
A
#
# COMPACT_ATOMS: atom_id res chain seq x y z
N GLY A 1 48.98 26.18 48.84
CA GLY A 1 49.37 26.97 50.02
C GLY A 1 50.26 26.10 50.89
N GLU A 2 51.41 26.61 51.31
CA GLU A 2 52.37 25.86 52.13
C GLU A 2 51.88 25.79 53.58
N VAL A 3 51.78 24.59 54.16
CA VAL A 3 51.42 24.39 55.56
C VAL A 3 52.69 24.05 56.33
N ILE A 4 53.09 24.92 57.25
CA ILE A 4 54.25 24.67 58.13
C ILE A 4 53.84 23.63 59.18
N GLN A 5 54.51 22.48 59.17
CA GLN A 5 54.37 21.47 60.22
C GLN A 5 55.04 21.93 61.52
N PRO A 6 54.58 21.47 62.70
CA PRO A 6 55.09 21.90 64.01
C PRO A 6 56.58 21.53 64.27
N ASP A 7 57.26 20.88 63.34
CA ASP A 7 58.68 20.52 63.41
C ASP A 7 59.62 21.44 62.59
N CYS A 8 59.10 22.55 62.04
CA CYS A 8 59.88 23.51 61.23
C CYS A 8 60.62 22.89 60.04
N THR A 9 60.12 21.77 59.51
CA THR A 9 60.52 21.28 58.19
C THR A 9 59.49 21.71 57.15
N CYS A 10 59.96 22.07 55.95
CA CYS A 10 59.08 22.23 54.78
C CYS A 10 58.68 20.82 54.33
N GLY A 11 57.68 20.25 54.99
CA GLY A 11 57.06 19.00 54.57
C GLY A 11 56.29 19.28 53.29
N ALA A 12 56.85 18.86 52.15
CA ALA A 12 56.12 18.87 50.89
C ALA A 12 54.75 18.25 51.12
N VAL A 13 53.68 18.95 50.73
CA VAL A 13 52.35 18.36 50.68
C VAL A 13 52.46 17.10 49.83
N ALA A 14 52.22 15.93 50.45
CA ALA A 14 52.32 14.65 49.76
C ALA A 14 51.10 14.53 48.86
N TYR A 15 51.28 14.89 47.58
CA TYR A 15 50.30 14.62 46.54
C TYR A 15 50.28 13.13 46.23
N ASP A 16 49.08 12.55 46.10
CA ASP A 16 48.94 11.16 45.62
C ASP A 16 49.54 11.00 44.22
N CYS A 17 49.52 12.07 43.41
CA CYS A 17 50.09 12.16 42.08
C CYS A 17 51.15 13.29 42.01
N PRO A 18 52.41 13.01 42.41
CA PRO A 18 53.44 14.04 42.56
C PRO A 18 53.77 14.81 41.27
N ASP A 19 53.78 14.14 40.12
CA ASP A 19 54.11 14.74 38.83
C ASP A 19 53.03 15.74 38.35
N LEU A 20 51.79 15.56 38.81
CA LEU A 20 50.66 16.42 38.50
C LEU A 20 50.41 17.49 39.57
N LEU A 21 51.07 17.38 40.73
CA LEU A 21 50.80 18.19 41.93
C LEU A 21 49.30 18.15 42.30
N ALA A 22 48.68 16.97 42.20
CA ALA A 22 47.25 16.73 42.44
C ALA A 22 47.03 15.49 43.32
N ASN A 23 45.87 15.42 44.00
CA ASN A 23 45.44 14.30 44.83
C ASN A 23 44.35 13.48 44.12
N ILE A 24 44.16 12.23 44.54
CA ILE A 24 43.07 11.40 44.05
C ILE A 24 41.73 12.06 44.39
N GLY A 25 40.82 12.14 43.42
CA GLY A 25 39.54 12.82 43.56
C GLY A 25 39.58 14.32 43.28
N ASP A 26 40.76 14.92 43.04
CA ASP A 26 40.82 16.30 42.56
C ASP A 26 40.20 16.39 41.15
N PRO A 27 39.47 17.48 40.83
CA PRO A 27 38.88 17.67 39.52
C PRO A 27 39.96 17.84 38.46
N CYS A 28 39.76 17.21 37.31
CA CYS A 28 40.63 17.31 36.15
C CYS A 28 39.78 17.42 34.87
N ASN A 29 40.40 17.34 33.70
CA ASN A 29 39.72 17.24 32.41
C ASN A 29 40.46 16.17 31.60
N ASP A 30 39.78 15.07 31.26
CA ASP A 30 40.37 13.96 30.52
C ASP A 30 40.36 14.18 28.99
N GLY A 31 39.66 15.23 28.55
CA GLY A 31 39.53 15.64 27.16
C GLY A 31 38.46 14.88 26.38
N ASP A 32 37.71 13.98 27.03
CA ASP A 32 36.64 13.22 26.44
C ASP A 32 35.29 13.96 26.66
N PRO A 33 34.58 14.38 25.61
CA PRO A 33 33.29 15.07 25.75
C PRO A 33 32.18 14.17 26.30
N CYS A 34 32.34 12.84 26.21
CA CYS A 34 31.33 11.88 26.66
C CYS A 34 31.38 11.58 28.16
N THR A 35 32.38 12.09 28.87
CA THR A 35 32.54 11.91 30.31
C THR A 35 32.24 13.20 31.06
N VAL A 36 31.62 13.05 32.23
CA VAL A 36 31.38 14.17 33.17
C VAL A 36 31.99 13.86 34.54
N ASN A 37 32.21 14.92 35.31
CA ASN A 37 32.80 14.83 36.66
C ASN A 37 34.18 14.15 36.68
N ASP A 38 35.07 14.55 35.77
CA ASP A 38 36.41 13.98 35.68
C ASP A 38 37.22 14.21 36.95
N VAL A 39 37.82 13.14 37.44
CA VAL A 39 38.63 13.16 38.65
C VAL A 39 39.93 12.39 38.46
N ILE A 40 40.95 12.80 39.22
CA ILE A 40 42.21 12.06 39.30
C ILE A 40 41.96 10.70 39.94
N GLN A 41 42.29 9.64 39.21
CA GLN A 41 42.10 8.25 39.60
C GLN A 41 43.28 7.71 40.42
N SER A 42 43.14 6.51 40.97
CA SER A 42 44.18 5.88 41.82
C SER A 42 45.51 5.61 41.11
N ASP A 43 45.49 5.56 39.79
CA ASP A 43 46.66 5.40 38.93
C ASP A 43 47.18 6.73 38.36
N CYS A 44 46.68 7.86 38.89
CA CYS A 44 46.98 9.22 38.44
C CYS A 44 46.53 9.56 37.01
N SER A 45 45.70 8.74 36.39
CA SER A 45 44.97 9.14 35.18
C SER A 45 43.85 10.13 35.51
N CYS A 46 43.42 10.89 34.53
CA CYS A 46 42.18 11.66 34.60
C CYS A 46 41.10 10.88 33.86
N ALA A 47 39.96 10.64 34.49
CA ALA A 47 38.81 10.01 33.84
C ALA A 47 37.51 10.44 34.52
N GLY A 48 36.46 10.65 33.74
CA GLY A 48 35.10 10.91 34.23
C GLY A 48 34.14 9.72 34.14
N THR A 49 32.85 10.04 34.28
CA THR A 49 31.74 9.08 34.19
C THR A 49 31.05 9.26 32.84
N PHE A 50 31.01 8.21 32.03
CA PHE A 50 30.27 8.20 30.77
C PHE A 50 28.78 8.50 31.02
N GLN A 51 28.18 9.38 30.23
CA GLN A 51 26.75 9.71 30.30
C GLN A 51 26.07 9.28 29.01
N ASP A 52 25.05 8.44 29.15
CA ASP A 52 24.21 7.91 28.08
C ASP A 52 22.86 7.60 28.72
N THR A 53 21.91 8.51 28.53
CA THR A 53 20.64 8.57 29.26
C THR A 53 19.68 7.49 28.81
N ASP A 54 19.68 7.11 27.54
CA ASP A 54 18.77 6.12 26.98
C ASP A 54 19.42 4.74 26.72
N GLY A 55 20.74 4.66 26.81
CA GLY A 55 21.52 3.44 26.76
C GLY A 55 21.73 2.91 25.33
N ASP A 56 21.64 3.76 24.31
CA ASP A 56 21.79 3.36 22.91
C ASP A 56 23.26 3.20 22.46
N GLY A 57 24.22 3.68 23.28
CA GLY A 57 25.65 3.62 23.03
C GLY A 57 26.26 4.93 22.52
N THR A 58 25.46 5.97 22.33
CA THR A 58 25.87 7.35 22.04
C THR A 58 25.81 8.15 23.34
N CYS A 59 26.80 9.00 23.60
CA CYS A 59 26.81 9.78 24.83
C CYS A 59 25.89 11.00 24.71
N ASP A 60 25.31 11.44 25.83
CA ASP A 60 24.33 12.55 25.87
C ASP A 60 24.78 13.83 25.14
N GLU A 61 26.08 14.12 25.08
CA GLU A 61 26.64 15.29 24.41
C GLU A 61 26.69 15.15 22.87
N GLU A 62 26.85 13.92 22.36
CA GLU A 62 26.88 13.59 20.94
C GLU A 62 25.56 13.02 20.41
N ASP A 63 24.61 12.78 21.30
CA ASP A 63 23.28 12.22 21.06
C ASP A 63 22.35 13.24 20.36
N LEU A 64 21.88 12.87 19.17
CA LEU A 64 20.89 13.62 18.39
C LEU A 64 19.46 13.19 18.71
N CYS A 65 19.28 11.98 19.23
CA CYS A 65 18.01 11.33 19.51
C CYS A 65 17.86 10.89 20.98
N PRO A 66 17.49 11.79 21.93
CA PRO A 66 17.60 11.56 23.39
C PRO A 66 16.70 10.49 24.03
N GLY A 67 16.05 9.65 23.24
CA GLY A 67 15.17 8.59 23.72
C GLY A 67 15.17 7.38 22.82
N GLY A 68 16.19 7.23 21.96
CA GLY A 68 16.31 6.12 21.06
C GLY A 68 17.55 6.19 20.17
N PRO A 69 17.70 5.22 19.27
CA PRO A 69 18.91 5.07 18.51
C PRO A 69 19.14 6.22 17.51
N GLU A 70 20.41 6.51 17.23
CA GLU A 70 20.84 7.58 16.33
C GLU A 70 20.39 7.46 14.86
N PRO A 71 20.34 8.56 14.08
CA PRO A 71 20.02 8.54 12.67
C PRO A 71 20.95 7.63 11.85
N GLY A 72 20.36 6.85 10.94
CA GLY A 72 21.07 5.86 10.14
C GLY A 72 21.25 4.49 10.82
N THR A 73 20.73 4.33 12.04
CA THR A 73 20.57 3.00 12.64
C THR A 73 19.36 2.29 12.01
N PRO A 74 19.41 0.95 11.82
CA PRO A 74 18.23 0.18 11.42
C PRO A 74 17.16 0.21 12.51
N CYS A 75 15.90 0.34 12.11
CA CYS A 75 14.74 0.25 12.99
C CYS A 75 13.60 -0.52 12.30
N ASP A 76 12.43 -0.60 12.93
CA ASP A 76 11.21 -1.18 12.35
C ASP A 76 10.09 -0.15 12.58
N ASP A 77 9.56 0.44 11.51
CA ASP A 77 8.49 1.45 11.58
C ASP A 77 7.09 0.82 11.70
N THR A 78 7.03 -0.51 11.71
CA THR A 78 5.84 -1.36 11.78
C THR A 78 4.91 -1.28 10.58
N ASP A 79 5.27 -0.53 9.53
CA ASP A 79 4.55 -0.45 8.28
C ASP A 79 5.06 -1.56 7.33
N PRO A 80 4.22 -2.55 6.97
CA PRO A 80 4.64 -3.62 6.07
C PRO A 80 4.94 -3.14 4.64
N CYS A 81 4.47 -1.95 4.25
CA CYS A 81 4.68 -1.39 2.91
C CYS A 81 6.06 -0.74 2.72
N THR A 82 6.80 -0.54 3.79
CA THR A 82 8.15 0.01 3.78
C THR A 82 9.18 -1.10 3.99
N ILE A 83 10.36 -0.90 3.36
CA ILE A 83 11.52 -1.76 3.60
C ILE A 83 12.74 -0.91 3.96
N ASN A 84 13.73 -1.56 4.57
CA ASN A 84 14.99 -0.95 4.99
C ASN A 84 14.75 0.26 5.90
N ASP A 85 13.95 0.09 6.95
CA ASP A 85 13.61 1.19 7.84
C ASP A 85 14.85 1.64 8.60
N MET A 86 15.03 2.96 8.63
CA MET A 86 16.15 3.60 9.28
C MET A 86 15.65 4.75 10.14
N VAL A 87 16.36 5.02 11.24
CA VAL A 87 16.10 6.22 12.02
C VAL A 87 16.51 7.42 11.19
N GLN A 88 15.59 8.36 11.08
CA GLN A 88 15.74 9.58 10.31
C GLN A 88 16.35 10.70 11.17
N ALA A 89 16.71 11.81 10.54
CA ALA A 89 17.30 12.96 11.24
C ALA A 89 16.38 13.62 12.29
N ASP A 90 15.08 13.31 12.26
CA ASP A 90 14.10 13.74 13.25
C ASP A 90 13.78 12.67 14.29
N CYS A 91 14.59 11.61 14.36
CA CYS A 91 14.45 10.47 15.27
C CYS A 91 13.19 9.62 15.05
N SER A 92 12.48 9.83 13.93
CA SER A 92 11.42 8.91 13.51
C SER A 92 12.02 7.67 12.84
N CYS A 93 11.32 6.55 12.93
CA CYS A 93 11.64 5.38 12.12
C CYS A 93 10.79 5.44 10.85
N ALA A 94 11.43 5.32 9.69
CA ALA A 94 10.74 5.25 8.40
C ALA A 94 11.56 4.44 7.39
N GLY A 95 10.88 3.70 6.52
CA GLY A 95 11.51 3.00 5.40
C GLY A 95 11.17 3.54 4.02
N THR A 96 11.47 2.73 3.01
CA THR A 96 11.21 3.03 1.59
C THR A 96 9.98 2.28 1.11
N TYR A 97 8.92 3.00 0.73
CA TYR A 97 7.70 2.43 0.17
C TYR A 97 7.97 1.62 -1.10
N GLN A 98 7.42 0.40 -1.19
CA GLN A 98 7.54 -0.47 -2.36
C GLN A 98 6.19 -0.67 -3.04
N ASP A 99 6.14 -0.39 -4.34
CA ASP A 99 4.99 -0.61 -5.23
C ASP A 99 5.54 -0.83 -6.64
N SER A 100 5.66 -2.10 -7.00
CA SER A 100 6.41 -2.59 -8.16
C SER A 100 5.71 -2.30 -9.48
N ASP A 101 4.38 -2.21 -9.49
CA ASP A 101 3.60 -2.00 -10.70
C ASP A 101 2.86 -0.65 -10.74
N SER A 102 2.97 0.13 -9.66
CA SER A 102 2.43 1.49 -9.51
C SER A 102 0.91 1.56 -9.61
N ASP A 103 0.21 0.52 -9.16
CA ASP A 103 -1.25 0.47 -9.14
C ASP A 103 -1.86 1.14 -7.89
N GLY A 104 -1.03 1.46 -6.90
CA GLY A 104 -1.41 2.13 -5.65
C GLY A 104 -1.54 1.19 -4.44
N VAL A 105 -1.24 -0.10 -4.59
CA VAL A 105 -1.12 -1.07 -3.50
C VAL A 105 0.35 -1.46 -3.34
N CYS A 106 0.82 -1.54 -2.10
CA CYS A 106 2.22 -1.83 -1.86
C CYS A 106 2.53 -3.32 -2.04
N ASP A 107 3.76 -3.67 -2.42
CA ASP A 107 4.19 -5.05 -2.72
C ASP A 107 3.84 -6.07 -1.61
N ALA A 108 3.78 -5.63 -0.35
CA ALA A 108 3.47 -6.48 0.79
C ALA A 108 1.96 -6.78 0.95
N GLU A 109 1.11 -5.90 0.43
CA GLU A 109 -0.35 -6.01 0.46
C GLU A 109 -0.95 -6.36 -0.92
N ASP A 110 -0.12 -6.34 -1.96
CA ASP A 110 -0.44 -6.63 -3.35
C ASP A 110 -0.70 -8.13 -3.56
N LEU A 111 -1.89 -8.47 -4.05
CA LEU A 111 -2.30 -9.82 -4.42
C LEU A 111 -1.98 -10.12 -5.89
N CYS A 112 -1.81 -9.09 -6.72
CA CYS A 112 -1.60 -9.13 -8.15
C CYS A 112 -0.33 -8.37 -8.60
N PRO A 113 0.87 -8.98 -8.54
CA PRO A 113 2.18 -8.31 -8.68
C PRO A 113 2.52 -7.60 -10.02
N GLY A 114 1.58 -7.44 -10.93
CA GLY A 114 1.79 -6.81 -12.22
C GLY A 114 0.50 -6.26 -12.82
N GLY A 115 -0.51 -6.02 -11.99
CA GLY A 115 -1.74 -5.37 -12.40
C GLY A 115 -2.70 -5.14 -11.24
N PRO A 116 -3.87 -4.55 -11.54
CA PRO A 116 -4.78 -4.09 -10.52
C PRO A 116 -5.30 -5.18 -9.59
N GLU A 117 -5.59 -4.78 -8.35
CA GLU A 117 -6.16 -5.67 -7.34
C GLU A 117 -7.52 -6.31 -7.68
N PRO A 118 -7.84 -7.48 -7.08
CA PRO A 118 -9.14 -8.13 -7.22
C PRO A 118 -10.32 -7.20 -6.88
N GLY A 119 -11.35 -7.25 -7.71
CA GLY A 119 -12.51 -6.36 -7.63
C GLY A 119 -12.37 -5.07 -8.45
N THR A 120 -11.18 -4.75 -8.96
CA THR A 120 -11.00 -3.63 -9.89
C THR A 120 -11.77 -3.91 -11.20
N PRO A 121 -12.54 -2.95 -11.74
CA PRO A 121 -13.22 -3.12 -13.02
C PRO A 121 -12.25 -3.43 -14.16
N CYS A 122 -12.61 -4.39 -15.01
CA CYS A 122 -11.84 -4.76 -16.19
C CYS A 122 -12.78 -5.10 -17.36
N ASP A 123 -12.23 -5.40 -18.54
CA ASP A 123 -12.97 -5.87 -19.72
C ASP A 123 -12.28 -7.13 -20.24
N ASP A 124 -12.99 -8.27 -20.22
CA ASP A 124 -12.48 -9.57 -20.67
C ASP A 124 -12.61 -9.77 -22.20
N GLY A 125 -13.13 -8.76 -22.90
CA GLY A 125 -13.36 -8.74 -24.34
C GLY A 125 -14.57 -9.57 -24.78
N ASN A 126 -15.36 -10.12 -23.85
CA ASN A 126 -16.59 -10.83 -24.17
C ASN A 126 -17.77 -9.84 -24.28
N PRO A 127 -18.32 -9.62 -25.49
CA PRO A 127 -19.39 -8.64 -25.68
C PRO A 127 -20.74 -9.06 -25.07
N ASN A 128 -20.86 -10.29 -24.56
CA ASN A 128 -22.11 -10.81 -23.97
C ASN A 128 -22.14 -10.67 -22.45
N THR A 129 -21.06 -10.22 -21.83
CA THR A 129 -20.96 -9.98 -20.39
C THR A 129 -20.68 -8.51 -20.13
N ALA A 130 -21.06 -8.04 -18.95
CA ALA A 130 -20.67 -6.74 -18.46
C ALA A 130 -20.44 -6.77 -16.95
N GLY A 131 -19.61 -5.85 -16.46
CA GLY A 131 -19.32 -5.69 -15.03
C GLY A 131 -18.24 -6.65 -14.54
N GLU A 132 -17.28 -6.96 -15.41
CA GLU A 132 -16.12 -7.79 -15.13
C GLU A 132 -15.21 -7.09 -14.12
N THR A 133 -14.52 -7.93 -13.34
CA THR A 133 -13.55 -7.46 -12.34
C THR A 133 -12.32 -8.35 -12.38
N ILE A 134 -11.20 -7.83 -11.89
CA ILE A 134 -10.03 -8.66 -11.62
C ILE A 134 -10.40 -9.69 -10.56
N GLN A 135 -10.07 -10.94 -10.83
CA GLN A 135 -10.33 -12.07 -9.95
C GLN A 135 -9.14 -12.31 -9.01
N ALA A 136 -9.30 -13.19 -8.03
CA ALA A 136 -8.23 -13.52 -7.07
C ALA A 136 -7.00 -14.20 -7.71
N ASP A 137 -7.10 -14.66 -8.96
CA ASP A 137 -5.97 -15.17 -9.75
C ASP A 137 -5.39 -14.12 -10.72
N CYS A 138 -5.76 -12.85 -10.53
CA CYS A 138 -5.32 -11.69 -11.32
C CYS A 138 -5.74 -11.75 -12.79
N SER A 139 -6.66 -12.64 -13.15
CA SER A 139 -7.30 -12.65 -14.46
C SER A 139 -8.48 -11.68 -14.50
N CYS A 140 -8.74 -11.11 -15.67
CA CYS A 140 -9.98 -10.39 -15.90
C CYS A 140 -11.10 -11.39 -16.25
N GLY A 141 -12.23 -11.29 -15.57
CA GLY A 141 -13.39 -12.11 -15.88
C GLY A 141 -14.57 -11.87 -14.95
N GLY A 142 -15.42 -12.90 -14.85
CA GLY A 142 -16.71 -12.78 -14.18
C GLY A 142 -17.73 -12.13 -15.09
N GLY A 143 -18.32 -11.02 -14.64
CA GLY A 143 -19.39 -10.34 -15.34
C GLY A 143 -20.73 -11.08 -15.25
N VAL A 144 -21.82 -10.34 -15.48
CA VAL A 144 -23.15 -10.92 -15.64
C VAL A 144 -23.53 -10.88 -17.11
N GLN A 145 -24.25 -11.91 -17.58
CA GLN A 145 -24.81 -11.92 -18.94
C GLN A 145 -25.61 -10.64 -19.15
N GLY A 146 -25.08 -9.75 -19.99
CA GLY A 146 -25.74 -8.49 -20.30
C GLY A 146 -27.03 -8.78 -21.03
N VAL A 147 -28.15 -8.23 -20.57
CA VAL A 147 -29.40 -8.30 -21.32
C VAL A 147 -29.24 -7.42 -22.56
N ALA A 148 -28.86 -8.04 -23.67
CA ALA A 148 -28.70 -7.33 -24.93
C ALA A 148 -30.09 -6.99 -25.49
N ASN A 149 -30.48 -5.72 -25.38
CA ASN A 149 -31.71 -5.23 -26.00
C ASN A 149 -31.47 -5.06 -27.50
N VAL A 150 -31.99 -5.98 -28.31
CA VAL A 150 -31.93 -5.89 -29.77
C VAL A 150 -33.23 -5.29 -30.29
N CYS A 151 -33.16 -4.07 -30.81
CA CYS A 151 -34.28 -3.45 -31.50
C CYS A 151 -34.21 -3.77 -33.00
N VAL A 152 -35.18 -4.55 -33.49
CA VAL A 152 -35.29 -4.91 -34.91
C VAL A 152 -36.59 -4.34 -35.47
N GLN A 153 -36.50 -3.72 -36.64
CA GLN A 153 -37.68 -3.31 -37.40
C GLN A 153 -38.01 -4.36 -38.46
N VAL A 154 -39.30 -4.63 -38.66
CA VAL A 154 -39.79 -5.33 -39.84
C VAL A 154 -39.54 -4.41 -41.03
N THR A 155 -38.71 -4.83 -42.00
CA THR A 155 -38.23 -3.96 -43.08
C THR A 155 -38.84 -4.25 -44.45
N ALA A 156 -39.57 -5.37 -44.58
CA ALA A 156 -40.30 -5.73 -45.78
C ALA A 156 -41.72 -6.19 -45.43
N GLY A 157 -42.70 -5.86 -46.26
CA GLY A 157 -44.09 -6.33 -46.14
C GLY A 157 -44.30 -7.84 -46.44
N SER A 158 -43.21 -8.60 -46.41
CA SER A 158 -43.20 -10.07 -46.48
C SER A 158 -42.62 -10.72 -45.23
N ASP A 159 -42.14 -9.88 -44.31
CA ASP A 159 -41.66 -10.27 -42.99
C ASP A 159 -42.80 -10.23 -41.96
N ASP A 160 -44.00 -9.84 -42.38
CA ASP A 160 -45.28 -10.04 -41.75
C ASP A 160 -46.05 -11.10 -42.54
N ALA A 161 -46.53 -12.11 -41.81
CA ALA A 161 -47.20 -13.27 -42.36
C ALA A 161 -48.62 -13.37 -41.81
N GLU A 162 -49.61 -13.42 -42.69
CA GLU A 162 -51.01 -13.47 -42.31
C GLU A 162 -51.58 -14.86 -42.59
N GLU A 163 -51.96 -15.57 -41.54
CA GLU A 163 -52.60 -16.87 -41.67
C GLU A 163 -54.13 -16.74 -41.56
N SER A 164 -54.80 -17.12 -42.64
CA SER A 164 -56.26 -17.25 -42.68
C SER A 164 -56.75 -18.44 -41.83
N SER A 165 -58.02 -18.43 -41.42
CA SER A 165 -58.66 -19.53 -40.69
C SER A 165 -58.67 -20.90 -41.40
N GLY A 166 -58.30 -20.93 -42.68
CA GLY A 166 -58.10 -22.15 -43.48
C GLY A 166 -56.65 -22.66 -43.52
N GLY A 167 -55.71 -22.02 -42.82
CA GLY A 167 -54.29 -22.41 -42.74
C GLY A 167 -53.42 -21.94 -43.90
N ASN A 168 -53.92 -21.04 -44.76
CA ASN A 168 -53.10 -20.42 -45.82
C ASN A 168 -52.41 -19.18 -45.27
N VAL A 169 -51.09 -19.10 -45.47
CA VAL A 169 -50.23 -17.98 -45.06
C VAL A 169 -49.95 -17.06 -46.25
N SER A 170 -50.28 -15.78 -46.12
CA SER A 170 -49.93 -14.71 -47.08
C SER A 170 -48.69 -13.97 -46.59
N LEU A 171 -47.77 -13.66 -47.52
CA LEU A 171 -46.52 -12.93 -47.25
C LEU A 171 -46.38 -11.69 -48.14
N THR A 172 -47.44 -11.26 -48.80
CA THR A 172 -47.38 -10.15 -49.77
C THR A 172 -48.63 -9.27 -49.72
N SER A 173 -49.30 -9.22 -48.57
CA SER A 173 -50.42 -8.29 -48.40
C SER A 173 -49.92 -6.85 -48.54
N SER A 174 -50.76 -5.98 -49.05
CA SER A 174 -50.42 -4.56 -49.22
C SER A 174 -50.63 -3.74 -47.95
N ASP A 175 -51.33 -4.32 -47.00
CA ASP A 175 -51.85 -3.73 -45.80
C ASP A 175 -51.65 -4.75 -44.66
N LEU A 176 -51.49 -4.22 -43.43
CA LEU A 176 -51.23 -5.01 -42.23
C LEU A 176 -52.51 -5.00 -41.41
N GLU A 177 -53.28 -6.09 -41.50
CA GLU A 177 -54.60 -6.19 -40.90
C GLU A 177 -54.48 -6.85 -39.53
N LEU A 178 -54.40 -6.03 -38.46
CA LEU A 178 -54.30 -6.58 -37.12
C LEU A 178 -55.60 -7.31 -36.72
N VAL A 179 -55.52 -8.64 -36.72
CA VAL A 179 -56.41 -9.62 -36.08
C VAL A 179 -57.78 -9.81 -36.74
N VAL A 180 -58.42 -8.79 -37.32
CA VAL A 180 -59.72 -8.95 -37.99
C VAL A 180 -59.84 -8.08 -39.24
N ASP A 181 -59.81 -8.72 -40.40
CA ASP A 181 -60.33 -8.19 -41.67
C ASP A 181 -61.21 -9.24 -42.34
N GLY A 182 -62.52 -9.10 -42.17
CA GLY A 182 -63.53 -10.07 -42.60
C GLY A 182 -63.60 -11.38 -41.80
N ASN A 183 -62.47 -11.93 -41.33
CA ASN A 183 -62.36 -13.09 -40.44
C ASN A 183 -61.19 -12.92 -39.46
N THR A 184 -61.17 -13.69 -38.37
CA THR A 184 -60.02 -13.74 -37.46
C THR A 184 -58.82 -14.36 -38.15
N GLN A 185 -57.67 -13.69 -38.05
CA GLN A 185 -56.40 -14.13 -38.63
C GLN A 185 -55.36 -14.32 -37.53
N VAL A 186 -54.41 -15.24 -37.76
CA VAL A 186 -53.22 -15.38 -36.92
C VAL A 186 -52.10 -14.61 -37.61
N ILE A 187 -51.55 -13.63 -36.92
CA ILE A 187 -50.48 -12.78 -37.45
C ILE A 187 -49.14 -13.29 -36.92
N GLY A 188 -48.19 -13.52 -37.82
CA GLY A 188 -46.80 -13.84 -37.51
C GLY A 188 -45.88 -12.71 -37.95
N LEU A 189 -44.94 -12.31 -37.08
CA LEU A 189 -43.86 -11.41 -37.44
C LEU A 189 -42.56 -12.19 -37.56
N ARG A 190 -41.79 -11.89 -38.60
CA ARG A 190 -40.49 -12.47 -38.92
C ARG A 190 -39.43 -11.39 -38.82
N PHE A 191 -38.36 -11.68 -38.10
CA PHE A 191 -37.21 -10.81 -38.00
C PHE A 191 -36.04 -11.46 -38.76
N LEU A 192 -35.67 -10.90 -39.91
CA LEU A 192 -34.57 -11.40 -40.74
C LEU A 192 -33.20 -10.84 -40.32
N ASN A 193 -32.13 -11.61 -40.57
CA ASN A 193 -30.72 -11.22 -40.36
C ASN A 193 -30.29 -10.92 -38.91
N HIS A 194 -31.02 -11.41 -37.91
CA HIS A 194 -30.59 -11.30 -36.52
C HIS A 194 -30.15 -12.65 -35.96
N ASN A 195 -28.84 -12.78 -35.78
CA ASN A 195 -28.23 -13.94 -35.16
C ASN A 195 -28.43 -13.83 -33.65
N ILE A 196 -29.40 -14.57 -33.11
CA ILE A 196 -29.41 -14.88 -31.68
C ILE A 196 -28.31 -15.91 -31.43
N PRO A 197 -27.32 -15.64 -30.56
CA PRO A 197 -26.25 -16.57 -30.28
C PRO A 197 -26.79 -17.94 -29.86
N PRO A 198 -26.19 -19.07 -30.30
CA PRO A 198 -26.59 -20.39 -29.85
C PRO A 198 -26.57 -20.49 -28.33
N GLY A 199 -27.71 -20.84 -27.72
CA GLY A 199 -27.86 -20.95 -26.27
C GLY A 199 -28.33 -19.68 -25.56
N ALA A 200 -28.52 -18.56 -26.26
CA ALA A 200 -29.14 -17.38 -25.67
C ALA A 200 -30.61 -17.64 -25.27
N ILE A 201 -30.99 -17.12 -24.10
CA ILE A 201 -32.36 -17.16 -23.60
C ILE A 201 -33.04 -15.85 -23.97
N VAL A 202 -34.14 -15.93 -24.73
CA VAL A 202 -35.00 -14.76 -24.97
C VAL A 202 -35.81 -14.53 -23.70
N VAL A 203 -35.38 -13.57 -22.89
CA VAL A 203 -36.00 -13.24 -21.60
C VAL A 203 -37.29 -12.42 -21.73
N ASP A 204 -37.39 -11.61 -22.78
CA ASP A 204 -38.55 -10.79 -23.13
C ASP A 204 -38.57 -10.55 -24.65
N ALA A 205 -39.75 -10.52 -25.25
CA ALA A 205 -39.97 -10.18 -26.65
C ALA A 205 -41.27 -9.39 -26.76
N ARG A 206 -41.16 -8.11 -27.13
CA ARG A 206 -42.26 -7.14 -27.14
C ARG A 206 -42.16 -6.20 -28.33
#